data_AF-A0A535BKX1-F1
#
_entry.id   AF-A0A535BKX1-F1
#
_cell.length_a   1.000
_cell.length_b   1.000
_cell.length_c   1.000
_cell.angle_alpha   90.00
_cell.angle_beta   90.00
_cell.angle_gamma   90.00
#
_symmetry.space_group_name_H-M   'P 1'
#
loop_
_entity.id
_entity.type
_entity.pdbx_description
1 polymer ?
#
loop_
_entity_poly.entity_id
_entity_poly.type
_entity_poly.pdbx_seq_one_letter_code
_entity_poly.pdbx_strand_id
1 'polypeptide(L)' 'MFGLGLQELLVILVIALVIFGPSKLPQIGSGLGKAIRDFKKGVTGDDNEEAGKEAKKDNPKDLPR' A
#
# COMPACT_ATOMS: atom_id res chain seq x y z
N MET A 1 -25.32 -16.80 -10.69
CA MET A 1 -24.30 -17.83 -10.96
C MET A 1 -22.93 -17.22 -10.69
N PHE A 2 -22.10 -17.88 -9.88
CA PHE A 2 -20.77 -17.43 -9.43
C PHE A 2 -20.72 -16.00 -8.85
N GLY A 3 -21.32 -15.83 -7.68
CA GLY A 3 -20.96 -14.71 -6.82
C GLY A 3 -19.59 -15.02 -6.23
N LEU A 4 -18.54 -14.37 -6.73
CA LEU A 4 -17.24 -14.37 -6.06
C LEU A 4 -17.46 -13.77 -4.67
N GLY A 5 -17.63 -14.64 -3.69
CA GLY A 5 -17.79 -14.24 -2.31
C GLY A 5 -16.47 -13.75 -1.74
N LEU A 6 -16.55 -13.14 -0.56
CA LEU A 6 -15.35 -12.80 0.21
C LEU A 6 -14.47 -14.03 0.46
N GLN A 7 -15.09 -15.21 0.58
CA GLN A 7 -14.38 -16.47 0.86
C GLN A 7 -13.54 -16.93 -0.34
N GLU A 8 -14.08 -16.94 -1.56
CA GLU A 8 -13.31 -17.25 -2.77
C GLU A 8 -12.19 -16.24 -3.01
N LEU A 9 -12.45 -14.94 -2.81
CA LEU A 9 -11.43 -13.90 -2.94
C LEU A 9 -10.28 -14.11 -1.94
N LEU A 10 -10.59 -14.52 -0.71
CA LEU A 10 -9.60 -14.79 0.33
C LEU A 10 -8.73 -16.01 -0.03
N VAL A 11 -9.32 -17.08 -0.57
CA VAL A 11 -8.55 -18.24 -1.07
C VAL A 11 -7.60 -17.84 -2.20
N ILE A 12 -8.07 -17.06 -3.18
CA ILE A 12 -7.24 -16.55 -4.27
C ILE A 12 -6.11 -15.66 -3.72
N LEU A 13 -6.43 -14.78 -2.77
CA LEU A 13 -5.45 -13.91 -2.11
C LEU A 13 -4.37 -14.73 -1.40
N VAL A 14 -4.74 -15.80 -0.69
CA VAL A 14 -3.78 -16.70 -0.02
C VAL A 14 -2.85 -17.36 -1.05
N ILE A 15 -3.39 -17.87 -2.16
CA ILE A 15 -2.57 -18.47 -3.22
C ILE A 15 -1.62 -17.43 -3.83
N ALA A 16 -2.12 -16.23 -4.13
CA ALA A 16 -1.31 -15.13 -4.63
C ALA A 16 -0.20 -14.74 -3.63
N LEU A 17 -0.52 -14.73 -2.33
CA LEU A 17 0.44 -14.47 -1.26
C LEU A 17 1.52 -15.54 -1.14
N VAL A 18 1.20 -16.81 -1.41
CA VAL A 18 2.21 -17.88 -1.43
C VAL A 18 3.16 -17.71 -2.61
N ILE A 19 2.66 -17.30 -3.78
CA ILE A 19 3.47 -17.10 -4.99
C ILE A 19 4.33 -15.83 -4.90
N PHE A 20 3.71 -14.70 -4.55
CA PHE A 20 4.37 -13.39 -4.53
C PHE A 20 5.04 -13.05 -3.19
N GLY A 21 4.59 -13.67 -2.10
CA GLY A 21 4.99 -13.36 -0.74
C GLY A 21 4.20 -12.17 -0.14
N PRO A 22 3.84 -12.21 1.16
CA PRO A 22 3.12 -11.13 1.83
C PRO A 22 3.90 -9.81 1.88
N SER A 23 5.23 -9.86 1.84
CA SER A 23 6.08 -8.66 1.83
C SER A 23 5.99 -7.87 0.52
N LYS A 24 5.54 -8.48 -0.59
CA LYS A 24 5.45 -7.77 -1.88
C LYS A 24 4.19 -6.95 -2.04
N LEU A 25 3.08 -7.32 -1.38
CA LEU A 25 1.86 -6.51 -1.37
C LEU A 25 2.07 -5.07 -0.86
N PRO A 26 2.67 -4.82 0.33
CA PRO A 26 2.89 -3.46 0.82
C PRO A 26 3.95 -2.72 0.00
N GLN A 27 4.94 -3.42 -0.57
CA GLN A 27 5.95 -2.83 -1.44
C GLN A 27 5.33 -2.25 -2.72
N ILE A 28 4.47 -3.04 -3.38
CA ILE A 28 3.75 -2.64 -4.60
C ILE A 28 2.68 -1.60 -4.26
N GLY A 29 1.94 -1.79 -3.15
CA GLY A 29 0.90 -0.88 -2.68
C GLY A 29 1.43 0.50 -2.31
N SER A 30 2.63 0.60 -1.74
CA SER A 30 3.27 1.89 -1.44
C SER A 30 3.61 2.67 -2.70
N GLY A 31 4.06 1.99 -3.76
CA GLY A 31 4.34 2.60 -5.06
C GLY A 31 3.07 3.05 -5.79
N LEU A 32 2.07 2.16 -5.88
CA LEU A 32 0.76 2.47 -6.46
C LEU A 32 0.05 3.57 -5.69
N GLY A 33 0.10 3.56 -4.35
CA GLY A 33 -0.53 4.57 -3.51
C GLY A 33 0.06 5.96 -3.72
N LYS A 34 1.38 6.07 -3.87
CA LYS A 34 2.04 7.33 -4.26
C LYS A 34 1.60 7.77 -5.65
N ALA A 35 1.64 6.87 -6.64
CA ALA A 35 1.24 7.18 -8.01
C ALA A 35 -0.22 7.66 -8.11
N ILE A 36 -1.15 6.98 -7.42
CA ILE A 36 -2.56 7.37 -7.36
C ILE A 36 -2.73 8.72 -6.65
N ARG A 37 -1.99 8.94 -5.56
CA ARG A 37 -2.04 10.21 -4.82
C ARG A 37 -1.56 11.37 -5.69
N ASP A 38 -0.46 11.19 -6.42
CA ASP A 38 0.10 12.22 -7.28
C ASP A 38 -0.75 12.44 -8.55
N PHE A 39 -1.33 11.36 -9.10
CA PHE A 39 -2.33 11.46 -10.18
C PHE A 39 -3.56 12.26 -9.72
N LYS A 40 -4.09 11.97 -8.53
CA LYS A 40 -5.24 12.69 -7.96
C LYS A 40 -4.93 14.18 -7.74
N LYS A 41 -3.73 14.52 -7.25
CA LYS A 41 -3.31 15.93 -7.12
C LYS A 41 -3.31 16.65 -8.46
N GLY A 42 -2.69 16.05 -9.49
CA GLY A 42 -2.61 16.64 -10.82
C GLY A 42 -3.97 16.80 -11.52
N VAL A 43 -4.91 15.88 -11.26
CA VAL A 43 -6.26 15.94 -11.86
C VAL A 43 -7.21 16.89 -11.11
N THR A 44 -7.13 16.95 -9.77
CA THR A 44 -8.05 17.78 -8.97
C THR A 44 -7.55 19.22 -8.79
N GLY A 45 -6.27 19.51 -9.05
CA GLY A 45 -5.72 20.87 -8.91
C GLY A 45 -5.72 21.39 -7.47
N ASP A 46 -5.91 20.49 -6.49
CA ASP A 46 -5.99 20.81 -5.08
C ASP A 46 -4.58 20.65 -4.48
N ASP A 47 -3.87 21.77 -4.34
CA ASP A 47 -2.55 21.89 -3.71
C ASP A 47 -2.61 21.78 -2.17
N ASN A 48 -3.72 21.33 -1.59
CA ASN A 48 -3.85 21.19 -0.14
C ASN A 48 -3.21 19.88 0.33
N GLU A 49 -1.95 19.99 0.76
CA GLU A 49 -1.20 19.05 1.60
C GLU A 49 -2.11 18.53 2.76
N GLU A 50 -2.15 17.28 3.21
CA GLU A 50 -1.12 16.35 3.66
C GLU A 50 -1.81 14.97 3.76
N ALA A 51 -1.35 13.93 3.06
CA ALA A 51 -1.88 12.57 3.23
C ALA A 51 -0.75 11.54 3.18
N GLY A 52 0.23 11.71 4.07
CA GLY A 52 1.30 10.73 4.28
C GLY A 52 2.59 11.37 4.74
N LYS A 53 2.63 11.85 5.99
CA LYS A 53 3.89 11.97 6.72
C LYS A 53 4.40 10.55 7.00
N GLU A 54 5.58 10.28 6.47
CA GLU A 54 6.54 9.27 6.92
C GLU A 54 6.00 7.99 7.58
N ALA A 55 5.89 6.92 6.79
CA ALA A 55 6.29 5.61 7.29
C ALA A 55 7.83 5.56 7.38
N LYS A 56 8.42 6.39 8.24
CA LYS A 56 9.83 6.32 8.65
C LYS A 56 9.84 5.90 10.12
N LYS A 57 9.81 4.60 10.35
CA LYS A 57 10.19 4.04 11.64
C LYS A 57 10.84 2.69 11.43
N ASP A 58 12.10 2.72 11.02
CA ASP A 58 13.08 1.70 11.36
C ASP A 58 14.48 2.32 11.26
N ASN A 59 14.88 2.98 12.35
CA ASN A 59 16.27 2.99 12.81
C ASN A 59 16.29 3.38 14.30
N PRO A 60 16.11 2.42 15.22
CA PRO A 60 16.23 2.67 16.65
C PRO A 60 17.70 2.55 17.08
N LYS A 61 18.60 3.47 16.69
CA LYS A 61 19.99 3.44 17.21
C LYS A 61 20.68 4.76 17.54
N ASP A 62 20.14 5.92 17.20
CA ASP A 62 20.78 7.19 17.62
C ASP A 62 20.16 7.69 18.94
N LEU A 63 20.49 6.99 20.03
CA LEU A 63 20.42 7.56 21.38
C LEU A 63 21.68 8.42 21.58
N PRO A 64 21.57 9.75 21.68
CA PRO A 64 22.68 10.55 22.18
C PRO A 64 22.84 10.27 23.68
N ARG A 65 23.99 9.70 24.06
CA ARG A 65 24.56 9.85 25.40
C ARG A 65 25.82 10.68 25.29
#